data_AF-K1U7L6-F1
#
_entry.id   AF-K1U7L6-F1
#
_cell.length_a   1.000
_cell.length_b   1.000
_cell.length_c   1.000
_cell.angle_alpha   90.00
_cell.angle_beta   90.00
_cell.angle_gamma   90.00
#
_symmetry.space_group_name_H-M   'P 1'
#
loop_
_entity.id
_entity.type
_entity.pdbx_description
1 polymer ?
#
loop_
_entity_poly.entity_id
_entity_poly.type
_entity_poly.pdbx_seq_one_letter_code
_entity_poly.pdbx_strand_id
1 'polypeptide(L)'
;MKRIIFNFCFVWLAVSAFAGSKVVEMRNYGLVPDTHENLSAKLQKALQDIKTQVASGDKVTLLFESGRYDFHPEGAAVREYYISNHDQDNPKTVGFPLEDWKGLTVDGQGADFIFHGRMLPLSLLRSEDCTLRNFSIDFETPHITQVKVLKSGEEGITFEPAAWVKCRYQ
;
A
#
# COMPACT_ATOMS: atom_id res chain seq x y z
N MET A 1 -18.24 70.15 8.33
CA MET A 1 -18.33 68.72 8.68
C MET A 1 -17.18 67.98 8.00
N LYS A 2 -16.13 67.60 8.75
CA LYS A 2 -14.95 66.91 8.19
C LYS A 2 -15.16 65.40 8.31
N ARG A 3 -15.23 64.69 7.18
CA ARG A 3 -15.32 63.23 7.13
C ARG A 3 -13.93 62.64 7.35
N ILE A 4 -13.74 61.93 8.46
CA ILE A 4 -12.53 61.17 8.76
C ILE A 4 -12.69 59.80 8.09
N ILE A 5 -11.86 59.52 7.09
CA ILE A 5 -11.81 58.22 6.41
C ILE A 5 -10.81 57.37 7.19
N PHE A 6 -11.31 56.35 7.91
CA PHE A 6 -10.47 55.39 8.63
C PHE A 6 -10.03 54.31 7.65
N ASN A 7 -8.80 54.41 7.16
CA ASN A 7 -8.24 53.46 6.20
C ASN A 7 -7.79 52.22 6.98
N PHE A 8 -8.60 51.16 6.95
CA PHE A 8 -8.31 49.89 7.62
C PHE A 8 -7.33 49.10 6.74
N CYS A 9 -6.02 49.27 6.95
CA CYS A 9 -5.01 48.43 6.35
C CYS A 9 -5.14 47.01 6.90
N PHE A 10 -5.82 46.13 6.16
CA PHE A 10 -5.77 44.68 6.38
C PHE A 10 -4.37 44.19 6.04
N VAL A 11 -3.51 44.06 7.06
CA VAL A 11 -2.24 43.35 6.94
C VAL A 11 -2.59 41.87 6.80
N TRP A 12 -2.62 41.36 5.57
CA TRP A 12 -2.62 39.93 5.28
C TRP A 12 -1.26 39.37 5.72
N LEU A 13 -1.20 38.88 6.95
CA LEU A 13 -0.08 38.06 7.39
C LEU A 13 -0.19 36.73 6.62
N ALA A 14 0.49 36.64 5.49
CA ALA A 14 0.67 35.37 4.79
C ALA A 14 1.52 34.46 5.70
N VAL A 15 0.85 33.65 6.51
CA VAL A 15 1.50 32.53 7.20
C VAL A 15 1.85 31.53 6.11
N SER A 16 3.07 31.63 5.57
CA SER A 16 3.65 30.56 4.76
C SER A 16 3.73 29.33 5.64
N ALA A 17 2.80 28.38 5.46
CA ALA A 17 2.91 27.06 6.05
C ALA A 17 4.19 26.42 5.48
N PHE A 18 5.24 26.36 6.30
CA PHE A 18 6.46 25.66 5.91
C PHE A 18 6.12 24.17 5.80
N ALA A 19 6.41 23.59 4.63
CA ALA A 19 6.35 22.15 4.41
C ALA A 19 7.20 21.42 5.46
N GLY A 20 6.55 20.65 6.34
CA GLY A 20 7.21 19.87 7.37
C GLY A 20 7.65 18.50 6.86
N SER A 21 8.49 17.81 7.63
CA SER A 21 8.71 16.38 7.48
C SER A 21 8.10 15.66 8.68
N LYS A 22 7.29 14.64 8.42
CA LYS A 22 6.58 13.84 9.42
C LYS A 22 6.98 12.37 9.26
N VAL A 23 7.41 11.74 10.34
CA VAL A 23 7.61 10.29 10.40
C VAL A 23 6.48 9.70 11.22
N VAL A 24 5.78 8.73 10.64
CA VAL A 24 4.66 8.03 11.26
C VAL A 24 5.07 6.57 11.46
N GLU A 25 5.32 6.20 12.72
CA GLU A 25 5.55 4.80 13.08
C GLU A 25 4.24 4.02 12.95
N MET A 26 4.18 3.07 12.03
CA MET A 26 2.95 2.36 11.69
C MET A 26 2.46 1.45 12.83
N ARG A 27 3.34 1.08 13.76
CA ARG A 27 2.98 0.38 15.01
C ARG A 27 1.95 1.15 15.85
N ASN A 28 1.96 2.49 15.79
CA ASN A 28 1.01 3.33 16.52
C ASN A 28 -0.42 3.24 15.94
N TYR A 29 -0.55 2.70 14.74
CA TYR A 29 -1.83 2.33 14.11
C TYR A 29 -2.15 0.83 14.26
N GLY A 30 -1.38 0.09 15.06
CA GLY A 30 -1.55 -1.34 15.28
C GLY A 30 -1.03 -2.23 14.15
N LEU A 31 -0.22 -1.69 13.24
CA LEU A 31 0.52 -2.49 12.25
C LEU A 31 1.80 -3.01 12.91
N VAL A 32 1.68 -4.16 13.57
CA VAL A 32 2.76 -4.85 14.27
C VAL A 32 3.15 -6.10 13.47
N PRO A 33 4.44 -6.32 13.18
CA PRO A 33 4.89 -7.47 12.40
C PRO A 33 4.72 -8.79 13.18
N ASP A 34 4.82 -9.91 12.47
CA ASP A 34 4.90 -11.28 12.97
C ASP A 34 3.67 -11.74 13.78
N THR A 35 2.56 -11.03 13.65
CA THR A 35 1.29 -11.39 14.30
C THR A 35 0.50 -12.45 13.52
N HIS A 36 0.77 -12.59 12.21
CA HIS A 36 -0.02 -13.38 11.26
C HIS A 36 -1.51 -13.00 11.20
N GLU A 37 -1.89 -11.87 11.80
CA GLU A 37 -3.24 -11.31 11.70
C GLU A 37 -3.41 -10.60 10.35
N ASN A 38 -4.65 -10.55 9.86
CA ASN A 38 -4.98 -9.70 8.72
C ASN A 38 -4.91 -8.21 9.10
N LEU A 39 -3.94 -7.49 8.54
CA LEU A 39 -3.71 -6.06 8.82
C LEU A 39 -4.35 -5.10 7.81
N SER A 40 -5.08 -5.61 6.80
CA SER A 40 -5.66 -4.79 5.72
C SER A 40 -6.53 -3.64 6.22
N ALA A 41 -7.46 -3.91 7.14
CA ALA A 41 -8.34 -2.88 7.68
C ALA A 41 -7.58 -1.83 8.51
N LYS A 42 -6.55 -2.26 9.26
CA LYS A 42 -5.70 -1.35 10.06
C LYS A 42 -4.90 -0.42 9.14
N LEU A 43 -4.29 -0.97 8.08
CA LEU A 43 -3.56 -0.18 7.09
C LEU A 43 -4.47 0.83 6.38
N GLN A 44 -5.65 0.41 5.92
CA GLN A 44 -6.58 1.31 5.25
C GLN A 44 -6.99 2.48 6.16
N LYS A 45 -7.32 2.18 7.42
CA LYS A 45 -7.66 3.20 8.42
C LYS A 45 -6.48 4.15 8.65
N ALA A 46 -5.27 3.61 8.81
CA ALA A 46 -4.07 4.41 9.03
C ALA A 46 -3.82 5.38 7.88
N LEU A 47 -3.87 4.91 6.63
CA LEU A 47 -3.67 5.77 5.45
C LEU A 47 -4.71 6.90 5.38
N GLN A 48 -5.98 6.60 5.70
CA GLN A 48 -7.04 7.62 5.75
C GLN A 48 -6.75 8.65 6.85
N ASP A 49 -6.52 8.20 8.07
CA ASP A 49 -6.29 9.06 9.23
C ASP A 49 -5.07 9.96 9.01
N ILE A 50 -3.94 9.40 8.57
CA ILE A 50 -2.70 10.15 8.30
C ILE A 50 -2.94 11.23 7.24
N LYS A 51 -3.63 10.90 6.15
CA LYS A 51 -3.89 11.86 5.07
C LYS A 51 -4.73 13.05 5.52
N THR A 52 -5.60 12.89 6.53
CA THR A 52 -6.36 14.01 7.12
C THR A 52 -5.51 14.93 8.01
N GLN A 53 -4.36 14.47 8.48
CA GLN A 53 -3.48 15.17 9.43
C GLN A 53 -2.27 15.85 8.77
N VAL A 54 -2.11 15.67 7.46
CA VAL A 54 -0.96 16.10 6.68
C VAL A 54 -1.37 17.32 5.84
N ALA A 55 -0.61 18.40 5.97
CA ALA A 55 -0.86 19.60 5.18
C ALA A 55 -0.34 19.41 3.75
N SER A 56 -0.92 20.14 2.79
CA SER A 56 -0.39 20.15 1.42
C SER A 56 1.07 20.61 1.42
N GLY A 57 1.96 19.77 0.90
CA GLY A 57 3.41 20.01 0.83
C GLY A 57 4.24 19.33 1.91
N ASP A 58 3.63 18.80 2.98
CA ASP A 58 4.35 18.00 3.98
C ASP A 58 4.92 16.72 3.35
N LYS A 59 6.16 16.38 3.70
CA LYS A 59 6.75 15.07 3.38
C LYS A 59 6.43 14.08 4.49
N VAL A 60 5.89 12.92 4.15
CA VAL A 60 5.43 11.92 5.12
C VAL A 60 6.20 10.63 4.93
N THR A 61 6.75 10.08 5.99
CA THR A 61 7.34 8.74 6.00
C THR A 61 6.47 7.79 6.81
N LEU A 62 5.92 6.75 6.19
CA LEU A 62 5.31 5.61 6.86
C LEU A 62 6.45 4.65 7.22
N LEU A 63 6.76 4.56 8.50
CA LEU A 63 7.85 3.76 9.02
C LEU A 63 7.31 2.45 9.58
N PHE A 64 7.61 1.34 8.90
CA PHE A 64 7.31 0.00 9.35
C PHE A 64 8.53 -0.57 10.10
N GLU A 65 8.27 -1.46 11.04
CA GLU A 65 9.32 -2.26 11.69
C GLU A 65 9.68 -3.44 10.76
N SER A 66 10.90 -3.98 10.88
CA SER A 66 11.24 -5.23 10.20
C SER A 66 10.36 -6.38 10.70
N GLY A 67 10.01 -7.30 9.81
CA GLY A 67 9.22 -8.50 10.09
C GLY A 67 8.10 -8.70 9.09
N ARG A 68 7.31 -9.76 9.30
CA ARG A 68 6.25 -10.17 8.37
C ARG A 68 4.93 -9.45 8.65
N TYR A 69 4.29 -8.96 7.60
CA TYR A 69 2.94 -8.38 7.65
C TYR A 69 2.02 -9.11 6.69
N ASP A 70 0.86 -9.54 7.18
CA ASP A 70 -0.11 -10.31 6.42
C ASP A 70 -1.32 -9.43 6.02
N PHE A 71 -1.62 -9.38 4.73
CA PHE A 71 -2.74 -8.61 4.16
C PHE A 71 -3.68 -9.51 3.37
N HIS A 72 -4.98 -9.44 3.68
CA HIS A 72 -6.02 -10.23 3.03
C HIS A 72 -7.07 -9.36 2.31
N PRO A 73 -7.87 -9.94 1.38
CA PRO A 73 -8.91 -9.19 0.67
C PRO A 73 -9.97 -8.65 1.64
N GLU A 74 -10.26 -9.37 2.71
CA GLU A 74 -11.19 -8.96 3.75
C GLU A 74 -10.68 -7.69 4.44
N GLY A 75 -11.46 -6.61 4.37
CA GLY A 75 -11.09 -5.33 4.97
C GLY A 75 -10.02 -4.54 4.22
N ALA A 76 -9.58 -5.00 3.04
CA ALA A 76 -8.74 -4.21 2.16
C ALA A 76 -9.54 -3.15 1.41
N ALA A 77 -8.82 -2.16 0.88
CA ALA A 77 -9.43 -1.15 0.05
C ALA A 77 -9.94 -1.77 -1.26
N VAL A 78 -11.15 -1.39 -1.67
CA VAL A 78 -11.73 -1.78 -2.95
C VAL A 78 -11.66 -0.59 -3.90
N ARG A 79 -11.15 -0.79 -5.11
CA ARG A 79 -10.90 0.26 -6.10
C ARG A 79 -11.23 -0.20 -7.51
N GLU A 80 -11.73 0.72 -8.32
CA GLU A 80 -11.84 0.52 -9.75
C GLU A 80 -10.59 1.08 -10.43
N TYR A 81 -9.76 0.21 -11.00
CA TYR A 81 -8.53 0.56 -11.69
C TYR A 81 -8.47 -0.09 -13.07
N TYR A 82 -8.13 0.71 -14.07
CA TYR A 82 -7.81 0.26 -15.40
C TYR A 82 -6.30 0.31 -15.58
N ILE A 83 -5.65 -0.87 -15.52
CA ILE A 83 -4.20 -0.99 -15.54
C ILE A 83 -3.81 -1.53 -16.91
N SER A 84 -3.03 -0.77 -17.68
CA SER A 84 -2.59 -1.20 -19.00
C SER A 84 -1.90 -2.57 -18.94
N ASN A 85 -2.13 -3.39 -19.96
CA ASN A 85 -1.53 -4.73 -20.11
C ASN A 85 -1.91 -5.76 -19.02
N HIS A 86 -2.90 -5.45 -18.19
CA HIS A 86 -3.44 -6.38 -17.18
C HIS A 86 -4.91 -6.67 -17.47
N ASP A 87 -5.46 -7.68 -16.79
CA ASP A 87 -6.90 -7.92 -16.81
C ASP A 87 -7.66 -6.72 -16.23
N GLN A 88 -8.78 -6.37 -16.87
CA GLN A 88 -9.62 -5.24 -16.51
C GLN A 88 -10.77 -5.64 -15.56
N ASP A 89 -10.63 -6.79 -14.89
CA ASP A 89 -11.57 -7.22 -13.86
C ASP A 89 -11.60 -6.18 -12.73
N ASN A 90 -12.80 -5.71 -12.43
CA ASN A 90 -13.05 -4.71 -11.41
C ASN A 90 -14.29 -5.12 -10.58
N PRO A 91 -14.35 -4.72 -9.30
CA PRO A 91 -13.32 -3.95 -8.61
C PRO A 91 -12.13 -4.80 -8.13
N LYS A 92 -10.98 -4.16 -7.90
CA LYS A 92 -9.77 -4.78 -7.35
C LYS A 92 -9.68 -4.53 -5.85
N THR A 93 -9.33 -5.56 -5.08
CA THR A 93 -8.88 -5.41 -3.68
C THR A 93 -7.41 -5.00 -3.67
N VAL A 94 -7.07 -4.00 -2.87
CA VAL A 94 -5.76 -3.33 -2.91
C VAL A 94 -5.18 -3.27 -1.50
N GLY A 95 -3.95 -3.76 -1.33
CA GLY A 95 -3.24 -3.71 -0.06
C GLY A 95 -2.86 -2.28 0.31
N PHE A 96 -2.01 -1.66 -0.51
CA PHE A 96 -1.53 -0.29 -0.34
C PHE A 96 -2.11 0.63 -1.42
N PRO A 97 -3.30 1.24 -1.22
CA PRO A 97 -3.90 2.19 -2.15
C PRO A 97 -3.29 3.60 -1.98
N LEU A 98 -2.10 3.83 -2.53
CA LEU A 98 -1.37 5.09 -2.35
C LEU A 98 -1.84 6.12 -3.39
N GLU A 99 -2.87 6.87 -3.04
CA GLU A 99 -3.54 7.82 -3.93
C GLU A 99 -3.32 9.26 -3.46
N ASP A 100 -3.07 10.19 -4.38
CA ASP A 100 -2.99 11.65 -4.13
C ASP A 100 -2.00 12.07 -3.02
N TRP A 101 -0.80 11.48 -3.02
CA TRP A 101 0.29 11.84 -2.12
C TRP A 101 1.31 12.76 -2.78
N LYS A 102 1.90 13.68 -2.00
CA LYS A 102 3.07 14.46 -2.41
C LYS A 102 4.18 14.27 -1.38
N GLY A 103 5.31 13.71 -1.78
CA GLY A 103 6.43 13.48 -0.87
C GLY A 103 6.22 12.32 0.12
N LEU A 104 5.48 11.26 -0.26
CA LEU A 104 5.29 10.07 0.58
C LEU A 104 6.51 9.14 0.50
N THR A 105 7.01 8.70 1.64
CA THR A 105 7.96 7.59 1.74
C THR A 105 7.30 6.42 2.46
N VAL A 106 7.31 5.23 1.87
CA VAL A 106 7.05 3.97 2.57
C VAL A 106 8.39 3.32 2.83
N ASP A 107 8.79 3.27 4.11
CA ASP A 107 10.06 2.67 4.54
C ASP A 107 9.78 1.42 5.35
N GLY A 108 10.06 0.27 4.74
CA GLY A 108 9.79 -1.03 5.33
C GLY A 108 10.79 -1.48 6.40
N GLN A 109 11.96 -0.84 6.49
CA GLN A 109 13.05 -1.28 7.37
C GLN A 109 13.41 -2.79 7.31
N GLY A 110 13.18 -3.46 6.18
CA GLY A 110 13.33 -4.90 6.01
C GLY A 110 12.05 -5.69 6.30
N ALA A 111 10.87 -5.09 6.11
CA ALA A 111 9.58 -5.76 6.24
C ALA A 111 9.27 -6.66 5.04
N ASP A 112 8.58 -7.77 5.31
CA ASP A 112 8.03 -8.66 4.29
C ASP A 112 6.51 -8.48 4.23
N PHE A 113 6.01 -7.87 3.16
CA PHE A 113 4.57 -7.68 2.94
C PHE A 113 4.01 -8.88 2.19
N ILE A 114 3.28 -9.73 2.90
CA ILE A 114 2.72 -10.97 2.37
C ILE A 114 1.23 -10.79 2.10
N PHE A 115 0.84 -11.03 0.85
CA PHE A 115 -0.54 -10.88 0.40
C PHE A 115 -1.22 -12.25 0.23
N HIS A 116 -2.48 -12.32 0.62
CA HIS A 116 -3.27 -13.54 0.59
C HIS A 116 -4.34 -13.47 -0.50
N GLY A 117 -4.49 -14.55 -1.26
CA GLY A 117 -5.47 -14.64 -2.34
C GLY A 117 -5.17 -13.68 -3.49
N ARG A 118 -6.21 -13.35 -4.26
CA ARG A 118 -6.11 -12.47 -5.43
C ARG A 118 -6.31 -11.02 -4.97
N MET A 119 -5.21 -10.27 -4.89
CA MET A 119 -5.20 -8.84 -4.56
C MET A 119 -4.13 -8.10 -5.36
N LEU A 120 -4.32 -6.80 -5.55
CA LEU A 120 -3.26 -5.89 -5.99
C LEU A 120 -2.43 -5.47 -4.76
N PRO A 121 -1.13 -5.83 -4.66
CA PRO A 121 -0.33 -5.51 -3.47
C PRO A 121 -0.27 -4.02 -3.17
N LEU A 122 0.03 -3.22 -4.19
CA LEU A 122 0.26 -1.79 -4.08
C LEU A 122 -0.18 -1.08 -5.35
N SER A 123 -0.79 0.08 -5.19
CA SER A 123 -1.06 1.03 -6.27
C SER A 123 -0.50 2.40 -5.88
N LEU A 124 0.05 3.13 -6.85
CA LEU A 124 0.50 4.51 -6.69
C LEU A 124 -0.14 5.37 -7.77
N LEU A 125 -1.12 6.19 -7.39
CA LEU A 125 -1.93 6.99 -8.33
C LEU A 125 -1.88 8.47 -7.97
N ARG A 126 -1.80 9.32 -9.00
CA ARG A 126 -1.87 10.79 -8.88
C ARG A 126 -0.96 11.33 -7.78
N SER A 127 0.20 10.72 -7.63
CA SER A 127 1.14 11.01 -6.54
C SER A 127 2.48 11.48 -7.11
N GLU A 128 3.18 12.34 -6.36
CA GLU A 128 4.38 13.07 -6.78
C GLU A 128 5.48 12.89 -5.72
N ASP A 129 6.74 12.77 -6.15
CA ASP A 129 7.92 12.64 -5.29
C ASP A 129 7.82 11.55 -4.21
N CYS A 130 7.26 10.39 -4.59
CA CYS A 130 7.09 9.27 -3.67
C CYS A 130 8.28 8.29 -3.72
N THR A 131 8.64 7.73 -2.55
CA THR A 131 9.69 6.71 -2.41
C THR A 131 9.13 5.47 -1.74
N LEU A 132 9.38 4.30 -2.32
CA LEU A 132 9.06 3.00 -1.74
C LEU A 132 10.37 2.25 -1.56
N ARG A 133 10.75 1.89 -0.33
CA ARG A 133 12.05 1.27 -0.06
C ARG A 133 12.05 0.31 1.12
N ASN A 134 13.06 -0.56 1.14
CA ASN A 134 13.37 -1.44 2.25
C ASN A 134 12.23 -2.40 2.64
N PHE A 135 11.48 -2.92 1.67
CA PHE A 135 10.53 -4.02 1.90
C PHE A 135 10.55 -5.01 0.74
N SER A 136 10.04 -6.20 1.00
CA SER A 136 9.69 -7.19 -0.03
C SER A 136 8.16 -7.27 -0.20
N ILE A 137 7.73 -7.76 -1.36
CA ILE A 137 6.32 -8.11 -1.62
C ILE A 137 6.32 -9.56 -2.10
N ASP A 138 5.49 -10.40 -1.48
CA ASP A 138 5.24 -11.75 -1.94
C ASP A 138 3.79 -12.16 -1.67
N PHE A 139 3.39 -13.32 -2.20
CA PHE A 139 2.08 -13.92 -1.96
C PHE A 139 2.24 -15.23 -1.18
N GLU A 140 1.40 -15.43 -0.16
CA GLU A 140 1.41 -16.66 0.65
C GLU A 140 1.22 -17.92 -0.20
N THR A 141 0.42 -17.80 -1.27
CA THR A 141 0.28 -18.85 -2.28
C THR A 141 0.63 -18.27 -3.65
N PRO A 142 1.65 -18.79 -4.34
CA PRO A 142 2.00 -18.35 -5.69
C PRO A 142 0.83 -18.49 -6.66
N HIS A 143 0.64 -17.49 -7.51
CA HIS A 143 -0.38 -17.51 -8.56
C HIS A 143 -0.05 -18.46 -9.71
N ILE A 144 1.21 -18.88 -9.82
CA ILE A 144 1.69 -19.82 -10.83
C ILE A 144 2.11 -21.11 -10.12
N THR A 145 1.62 -22.23 -10.63
CA THR A 145 2.01 -23.55 -10.17
C THR A 145 3.33 -23.95 -10.81
N GLN A 146 4.26 -24.46 -10.00
CA GLN A 146 5.52 -25.04 -10.48
C GLN A 146 5.46 -26.55 -10.36
N VAL A 147 6.02 -27.24 -11.35
CA VAL A 147 6.07 -28.71 -11.39
C VAL A 147 7.46 -29.18 -11.83
N LYS A 148 7.88 -30.33 -11.34
CA LYS A 148 9.06 -31.06 -11.79
C LYS A 148 8.62 -32.15 -12.78
N VAL A 149 9.14 -32.10 -14.01
CA VAL A 149 8.88 -33.15 -15.00
C VAL A 149 9.67 -34.41 -14.63
N LEU A 150 8.96 -35.53 -14.50
CA LEU A 150 9.54 -36.83 -14.18
C LEU A 150 9.74 -37.69 -15.44
N LYS A 151 8.77 -37.64 -16.36
CA LYS A 151 8.78 -38.38 -17.64
C LYS A 151 8.07 -37.58 -18.73
N SER A 152 8.48 -37.79 -19.98
CA SER A 152 7.85 -37.24 -21.18
C SER A 152 7.87 -38.30 -22.27
N GLY A 153 6.72 -38.56 -22.90
CA GLY A 153 6.57 -39.55 -23.98
C GLY A 153 5.34 -39.29 -24.84
N GLU A 154 4.99 -40.24 -25.71
CA GLU A 154 3.85 -40.11 -26.64
C GLU A 154 2.51 -39.92 -25.94
N GLU A 155 2.34 -40.48 -24.73
CA GLU A 155 1.12 -40.35 -23.92
C GLU A 155 1.08 -39.05 -23.07
N GLY A 156 2.14 -38.23 -23.12
CA GLY A 156 2.23 -36.94 -22.43
C GLY A 156 3.34 -36.88 -21.38
N ILE A 157 3.15 -36.00 -20.38
CA ILE A 157 4.11 -35.76 -19.30
C ILE A 157 3.60 -36.32 -17.96
N THR A 158 4.50 -36.95 -17.21
CA THR A 158 4.31 -37.23 -15.78
C THR A 158 5.11 -36.19 -15.00
N PHE A 159 4.48 -35.53 -14.04
CA PHE A 159 5.12 -34.49 -13.24
C PHE A 159 4.75 -34.57 -11.77
N GLU A 160 5.61 -34.00 -10.94
CA GLU A 160 5.44 -33.82 -9.51
C GLU A 160 5.27 -32.32 -9.22
N PRO A 161 4.11 -31.87 -8.69
CA PRO A 161 3.93 -30.50 -8.25
C PRO A 161 4.91 -30.12 -7.14
N ALA A 162 5.35 -28.86 -7.11
CA ALA A 162 6.17 -28.37 -6.01
C ALA A 162 5.41 -28.50 -4.67
N ALA A 163 6.14 -28.67 -3.56
CA ALA A 163 5.55 -29.00 -2.25
C ALA A 163 4.52 -27.97 -1.73
N TRP A 164 4.61 -26.71 -2.17
CA TRP A 164 3.69 -25.63 -1.81
C TRP A 164 2.44 -25.56 -2.71
N VAL A 165 2.34 -26.39 -3.74
CA VAL A 165 1.19 -26.43 -4.64
C VAL A 165 0.05 -27.22 -3.99
N LYS A 166 -1.04 -26.53 -3.67
CA LYS A 166 -2.26 -27.16 -3.15
C LYS A 166 -3.09 -27.74 -4.30
N CYS A 167 -2.81 -28.98 -4.69
CA CYS A 167 -3.62 -29.70 -5.66
C CYS A 167 -5.04 -29.97 -5.10
N ARG A 168 -6.08 -29.48 -5.79
CA ARG A 168 -7.44 -29.92 -5.53
C ARG A 168 -7.65 -31.25 -6.24
N TYR A 169 -7.50 -32.36 -5.53
CA TYR A 169 -8.00 -33.65 -6.00
C TYR A 169 -9.53 -33.59 -5.93
N GLN A 170 -10.21 -33.64 -7.08
CA GLN A 170 -11.64 -33.94 -7.19
C GLN A 170 -11.81 -35.45 -7.38
#